data_AF-A0A178K2V7-F1
#
_entry.id   AF-A0A178K2V7-F1
#
_cell.length_a   1.000
_cell.length_b   1.000
_cell.length_c   1.000
_cell.angle_alpha   90.00
_cell.angle_beta   90.00
_cell.angle_gamma   90.00
#
_symmetry.space_group_name_H-M   'P 1'
#
loop_
_entity.id
_entity.type
_entity.pdbx_description
1 polymer ?
#
loop_
_entity_poly.entity_id
_entity_poly.type
_entity_poly.pdbx_seq_one_letter_code
_entity_poly.pdbx_strand_id
1 'polypeptide(L)'
;MEDSSFFSNLGSLDWWIGVVVVGLIINVFSAYLKPALDSFLSKLSYKWASGSKRNADERKKWIKELQESEHEQVLCYLEFLNQKIWFIIYLVMTLVFFWMLNEFEATSKIELTIIYVIIGFGLLSALHSLYSGLTHYLVLQEARRTKI
;
A
#
# COMPACT_ATOMS: atom_id res chain seq x y z
N MET A 1 2.16 14.84 -46.01
CA MET A 1 2.39 13.86 -47.11
C MET A 1 3.23 12.69 -46.59
N GLU A 2 2.89 12.15 -45.41
CA GLU A 2 3.56 10.96 -44.84
C GLU A 2 2.59 9.78 -44.67
N ASP A 3 1.28 10.00 -44.77
CA ASP A 3 0.28 8.96 -44.44
C ASP A 3 0.10 7.92 -45.56
N SER A 4 0.33 8.27 -46.83
CA SER A 4 0.11 7.37 -47.97
C SER A 4 1.12 6.23 -48.06
N SER A 5 2.33 6.40 -47.54
CA SER A 5 3.36 5.35 -47.50
C SER A 5 3.03 4.28 -46.44
N PHE A 6 2.48 4.69 -45.29
CA PHE A 6 2.02 3.78 -44.24
C PHE A 6 0.93 2.83 -44.73
N PHE A 7 -0.11 3.35 -45.40
CA PHE A 7 -1.19 2.50 -45.92
C PHE A 7 -0.73 1.57 -47.05
N SER A 8 0.25 1.95 -47.87
CA SER A 8 0.80 1.06 -48.90
C SER A 8 1.60 -0.11 -48.31
N ASN A 9 2.26 0.11 -47.17
CA ASN A 9 3.02 -0.93 -46.47
C ASN A 9 2.13 -1.95 -45.74
N LEU A 10 0.94 -1.53 -45.27
CA LEU A 10 -0.04 -2.42 -44.62
C LEU A 10 -0.70 -3.42 -45.59
N GLY A 11 -0.75 -3.09 -46.88
CA GLY A 11 -1.28 -3.97 -47.93
C GLY A 11 -0.26 -4.96 -48.50
N SER A 12 1.01 -4.85 -48.10
CA SER A 12 2.07 -5.75 -48.58
C SER A 12 1.88 -7.16 -48.01
N LEU A 13 2.17 -8.16 -48.84
CA LEU A 13 2.01 -9.57 -48.48
C LEU A 13 2.95 -9.96 -47.32
N ASP A 14 4.12 -9.34 -47.26
CA ASP A 14 5.10 -9.50 -46.18
C ASP A 14 4.57 -8.99 -44.82
N TRP A 15 3.80 -7.90 -44.81
CA TRP A 15 3.16 -7.39 -43.60
C TRP A 15 2.16 -8.40 -43.01
N TRP A 16 1.29 -8.96 -43.85
CA TRP A 16 0.33 -9.97 -43.43
C TRP A 16 0.99 -11.27 -42.96
N ILE A 17 2.05 -11.71 -43.63
CA ILE A 17 2.85 -12.85 -43.17
C ILE A 17 3.42 -12.57 -41.78
N GLY A 18 3.98 -11.38 -41.55
CA GLY A 18 4.49 -10.97 -40.23
C GLY A 18 3.41 -11.02 -39.14
N VAL A 19 2.23 -10.45 -39.40
CA VAL A 19 1.10 -10.47 -38.46
C VAL A 19 0.64 -11.91 -38.16
N VAL A 20 0.54 -12.78 -39.17
CA VAL A 20 0.13 -14.18 -39.00
C VAL A 20 1.17 -14.96 -38.19
N VAL A 21 2.46 -14.78 -38.48
CA VAL A 21 3.56 -15.43 -37.75
C VAL A 21 3.58 -14.98 -36.30
N VAL A 22 3.46 -13.68 -36.03
CA VAL A 22 3.38 -13.15 -34.65
C VAL A 22 2.14 -13.67 -33.94
N GLY A 23 0.99 -13.74 -34.62
CA GLY A 23 -0.24 -14.32 -34.06
C GLY A 23 -0.10 -15.79 -33.70
N LEU A 24 0.58 -16.58 -34.55
CA LEU A 24 0.87 -18.00 -34.30
C LEU A 24 1.82 -18.16 -33.10
N ILE A 25 2.89 -17.34 -33.03
CA ILE A 25 3.82 -17.31 -31.90
C ILE A 25 3.08 -16.97 -30.60
N ILE A 26 2.27 -15.91 -30.57
CA ILE A 26 1.49 -15.53 -29.39
C ILE A 26 0.57 -16.66 -28.95
N ASN A 27 -0.09 -17.35 -29.89
CA ASN A 27 -0.98 -18.46 -29.58
C ASN A 27 -0.22 -19.64 -28.95
N VAL A 28 0.93 -19.99 -29.51
CA VAL A 28 1.83 -21.02 -28.96
C VAL A 28 2.33 -20.60 -27.57
N PHE A 29 2.82 -19.36 -27.42
CA PHE A 29 3.25 -18.83 -26.12
C PHE A 29 2.11 -18.84 -25.10
N SER A 30 0.88 -18.47 -25.48
CA SER A 30 -0.28 -18.49 -24.60
C SER A 30 -0.60 -19.90 -24.10
N ALA A 31 -0.52 -20.90 -24.98
CA ALA A 31 -0.74 -22.30 -24.63
C ALA A 31 0.28 -22.82 -23.61
N TYR A 32 1.54 -22.41 -23.71
CA TYR A 32 2.59 -22.80 -22.76
C TYR A 32 2.64 -21.93 -21.50
N LEU A 33 2.25 -20.66 -21.59
CA LEU A 33 2.30 -19.71 -20.47
C LEU A 33 1.14 -19.90 -19.50
N LYS A 34 -0.04 -20.33 -19.97
CA LYS A 34 -1.23 -20.55 -19.14
C LYS A 34 -0.99 -21.51 -17.96
N PRO A 35 -0.48 -22.75 -18.14
CA PRO A 35 -0.20 -23.63 -17.01
C PRO A 35 0.90 -23.11 -16.09
N ALA A 36 1.89 -22.39 -16.63
CA ALA A 36 2.96 -21.78 -15.82
C ALA A 36 2.40 -20.65 -14.93
N LEU A 37 1.60 -19.76 -15.50
CA LEU A 37 0.92 -18.67 -14.78
C LEU A 37 -0.05 -19.21 -13.73
N ASP A 38 -0.88 -20.19 -14.07
CA ASP A 38 -1.83 -20.79 -13.11
C ASP A 38 -1.08 -21.44 -11.93
N SER A 39 0.06 -22.10 -12.17
CA SER A 39 0.90 -22.67 -11.12
C SER A 39 1.58 -21.60 -10.25
N PHE A 40 1.98 -20.47 -10.84
CA PHE A 40 2.62 -19.38 -10.11
C PHE A 40 1.62 -18.61 -9.27
N LEU A 41 0.46 -18.28 -9.86
CA LEU A 41 -0.63 -17.57 -9.20
C LEU A 41 -1.25 -18.41 -8.08
N SER A 42 -1.40 -19.72 -8.27
CA SER A 42 -1.88 -20.61 -7.20
C SER A 42 -0.89 -20.67 -6.02
N LYS A 43 0.42 -20.75 -6.27
CA LYS A 43 1.44 -20.69 -5.21
C LYS A 43 1.44 -19.34 -4.48
N LEU A 44 1.31 -18.25 -5.24
CA LEU A 44 1.29 -16.90 -4.68
C LEU A 44 0.02 -16.68 -3.84
N SER A 45 -1.13 -17.10 -4.35
CA SER A 45 -2.40 -17.09 -3.63
C SER A 45 -2.34 -17.96 -2.38
N TYR A 46 -1.79 -19.17 -2.45
CA TYR A 46 -1.65 -20.06 -1.29
C TYR A 46 -0.72 -19.46 -0.22
N LYS A 47 0.40 -18.85 -0.62
CA LYS A 47 1.31 -18.17 0.31
C LYS A 47 0.63 -16.98 0.99
N TRP A 48 -0.16 -16.22 0.24
CA TRP A 48 -0.90 -15.08 0.77
C TRP A 48 -2.04 -15.52 1.70
N ALA A 49 -2.80 -16.55 1.31
CA ALA A 49 -3.87 -17.13 2.10
C ALA A 49 -3.36 -17.78 3.39
N SER A 50 -2.23 -18.49 3.34
CA SER A 50 -1.60 -19.08 4.52
C SER A 50 -1.04 -18.02 5.47
N GLY A 51 -0.41 -16.95 4.94
CA GLY A 51 -0.01 -15.80 5.73
C GLY A 51 -1.20 -15.08 6.38
N SER A 52 -2.28 -14.87 5.61
CA SER A 52 -3.52 -14.26 6.11
C SER A 52 -4.16 -15.11 7.21
N LYS A 53 -4.21 -16.43 7.03
CA LYS A 53 -4.73 -17.35 8.05
C LYS A 53 -3.88 -17.34 9.32
N ARG A 54 -2.56 -17.34 9.20
CA ARG A 54 -1.66 -17.22 10.37
C ARG A 54 -1.88 -15.90 11.11
N ASN A 55 -1.94 -14.78 10.40
CA ASN A 55 -2.18 -13.47 11.01
C ASN A 55 -3.57 -13.42 11.67
N ALA A 56 -4.57 -14.07 11.09
CA ALA A 56 -5.90 -14.17 11.68
C ALA A 56 -5.91 -15.03 12.96
N ASP A 57 -5.16 -16.13 12.98
CA ASP A 57 -5.02 -17.00 14.15
C ASP A 57 -4.21 -16.31 15.27
N GLU A 58 -3.14 -15.59 14.93
CA GLU A 58 -2.39 -14.74 15.86
C GLU A 58 -3.28 -13.64 16.46
N ARG A 59 -4.07 -12.96 15.62
CA ARG A 59 -5.02 -11.94 16.09
C ARG A 59 -6.07 -12.53 17.03
N LYS A 60 -6.60 -13.72 16.73
CA LYS A 60 -7.55 -14.42 17.62
C LYS A 60 -6.91 -14.77 18.96
N LYS A 61 -5.66 -15.23 18.95
CA LYS A 61 -4.91 -15.54 20.17
C LYS A 61 -4.74 -14.28 21.03
N TRP A 62 -4.32 -13.18 20.42
CA TRP A 62 -4.16 -11.90 21.12
C TRP A 62 -5.49 -11.38 21.69
N ILE A 63 -6.60 -11.50 20.94
CA ILE A 63 -7.93 -11.14 21.45
C ILE A 63 -8.29 -11.96 22.69
N LYS A 64 -7.99 -13.28 22.71
CA LYS A 64 -8.26 -14.12 23.89
C LYS A 64 -7.43 -13.70 25.09
N GLU A 65 -6.13 -13.45 24.91
CA GLU A 65 -5.24 -12.96 25.98
C GLU A 65 -5.78 -11.65 26.57
N LEU A 66 -6.16 -10.70 25.70
CA LEU A 66 -6.79 -9.44 26.11
C LEU A 66 -8.12 -9.61 26.84
N GLN A 67 -8.90 -10.67 26.55
CA GLN A 67 -10.15 -10.94 27.25
C GLN A 67 -9.94 -11.47 28.67
N GLU A 68 -8.86 -12.21 28.90
CA GLU A 68 -8.52 -12.84 30.17
C GLU A 68 -7.92 -11.84 31.18
N SER A 69 -7.29 -10.76 30.71
CA SER A 69 -6.62 -9.76 31.56
C SER A 69 -7.13 -8.34 31.36
N GLU A 70 -7.84 -7.80 32.34
CA GLU A 70 -8.28 -6.39 32.32
C GLU A 70 -7.09 -5.42 32.40
N HIS A 71 -6.00 -5.82 33.05
CA HIS A 71 -4.78 -5.03 33.13
C HIS A 71 -4.14 -4.83 31.75
N GLU A 72 -4.13 -5.87 30.91
CA GLU A 72 -3.61 -5.77 29.54
C GLU A 72 -4.47 -4.84 28.67
N GLN A 73 -5.79 -4.82 28.87
CA GLN A 73 -6.67 -3.87 28.17
C GLN A 73 -6.33 -2.41 28.51
N VAL A 74 -5.98 -2.12 29.77
CA VAL A 74 -5.57 -0.78 30.21
C VAL A 74 -4.23 -0.38 29.59
N LEU A 75 -3.24 -1.28 29.55
CA LEU A 75 -1.96 -1.04 28.89
C LEU A 75 -2.14 -0.76 27.40
N CYS A 76 -2.95 -1.57 26.70
CA CYS A 76 -3.23 -1.38 25.28
C CYS A 76 -3.95 -0.04 25.01
N TYR A 77 -4.82 0.39 25.93
CA TYR A 77 -5.46 1.71 25.85
C TYR A 77 -4.45 2.86 26.06
N LEU A 78 -3.49 2.71 26.97
CA LEU A 78 -2.41 3.69 27.16
C LEU A 78 -1.52 3.79 25.93
N GLU A 79 -1.16 2.67 25.31
CA GLU A 79 -0.41 2.65 24.04
C GLU A 79 -1.17 3.40 22.94
N PHE A 80 -2.48 3.17 22.82
CA PHE A 80 -3.32 3.91 21.89
C PHE A 80 -3.35 5.42 22.16
N LEU A 81 -3.43 5.84 23.44
CA LEU A 81 -3.35 7.24 23.81
C LEU A 81 -1.98 7.85 23.44
N ASN A 82 -0.90 7.12 23.67
CA ASN A 82 0.44 7.54 23.29
C ASN A 82 0.54 7.71 21.77
N GLN A 83 0.01 6.77 20.99
CA GLN A 83 -0.01 6.90 19.52
C GLN A 83 -0.83 8.09 19.05
N LYS A 84 -1.96 8.40 19.70
CA LYS A 84 -2.73 9.62 19.42
C LYS A 84 -1.90 10.88 19.68
N ILE A 85 -1.12 10.91 20.75
CA ILE A 85 -0.23 12.04 21.07
C ILE A 85 0.81 12.20 19.94
N TRP A 86 1.44 11.11 19.50
CA TRP A 86 2.39 11.16 18.38
C TRP A 86 1.77 11.67 17.08
N PHE A 87 0.56 11.19 16.74
CA PHE A 87 -0.19 11.69 15.58
C PHE A 87 -0.40 13.21 15.66
N ILE A 88 -0.85 13.71 16.82
CA ILE A 88 -1.08 15.15 17.03
C ILE A 88 0.24 15.92 16.91
N ILE A 89 1.33 15.43 17.51
CA ILE A 89 2.65 16.08 17.42
C ILE A 89 3.11 16.19 15.97
N TYR A 90 3.03 15.10 15.18
CA TYR A 90 3.44 15.14 13.78
C TYR A 90 2.58 16.07 12.94
N LEU A 91 1.27 16.13 13.21
CA LEU A 91 0.35 17.03 12.52
C LEU A 91 0.68 18.49 12.85
N VAL A 92 0.87 18.82 14.13
CA VAL A 92 1.27 20.17 14.57
C VAL A 92 2.60 20.57 13.95
N MET A 93 3.61 19.69 13.97
CA MET A 93 4.91 19.97 13.34
C MET A 93 4.77 20.25 11.84
N THR A 94 3.95 19.46 11.13
CA THR A 94 3.68 19.67 9.70
C THR A 94 3.02 21.03 9.45
N LEU A 95 2.06 21.42 10.28
CA LEU A 95 1.41 22.73 10.19
C LEU A 95 2.38 23.88 10.44
N VAL A 96 3.28 23.74 11.42
CA VAL A 96 4.32 24.76 11.70
C VAL A 96 5.25 24.92 10.50
N PHE A 97 5.73 23.81 9.91
CA PHE A 97 6.57 23.88 8.71
C PHE A 97 5.83 24.45 7.49
N PHE A 98 4.54 24.13 7.34
CA PHE A 98 3.71 24.71 6.30
C PHE A 98 3.51 26.22 6.48
N TRP A 99 3.29 26.67 7.73
CA TRP A 99 3.19 28.10 8.03
C TRP A 99 4.52 28.81 7.76
N MET A 100 5.64 28.22 8.20
CA MET A 100 6.98 28.73 7.90
C MET A 100 7.24 28.84 6.40
N LEU A 101 6.78 27.88 5.59
CA LEU A 101 6.91 27.92 4.13
C LEU A 101 6.21 29.14 3.50
N ASN A 102 5.05 29.55 4.04
CA ASN A 102 4.30 30.69 3.51
C ASN A 102 4.97 32.04 3.81
N GLU A 103 5.65 32.16 4.96
CA GLU A 103 6.36 33.37 5.36
C GLU A 103 7.78 33.44 4.79
N PHE A 104 8.32 32.32 4.32
CA PHE A 104 9.69 32.24 3.81
C PHE A 104 9.74 32.63 2.33
N GLU A 105 10.25 33.83 2.04
CA GLU A 105 10.66 34.23 0.68
C GLU A 105 11.89 33.40 0.26
N ALA A 106 11.64 32.17 -0.19
CA ALA A 106 12.70 31.25 -0.53
C ALA A 106 13.53 31.79 -1.68
N THR A 107 14.79 32.10 -1.40
CA THR A 107 15.72 32.68 -2.39
C THR A 107 16.28 31.58 -3.29
N SER A 108 16.28 30.32 -2.84
CA SER A 108 16.83 29.19 -3.57
C SER A 108 15.86 28.02 -3.75
N LYS A 109 15.94 27.34 -4.90
CA LYS A 109 15.12 26.15 -5.21
C LYS A 109 15.41 24.95 -4.28
N ILE A 110 16.62 24.90 -3.71
CA ILE A 110 17.05 23.80 -2.83
C ILE A 110 16.34 23.89 -1.49
N GLU A 111 16.21 25.09 -0.91
CA GLU A 111 15.51 25.30 0.36
C GLU A 111 14.04 24.91 0.28
N LEU A 112 13.34 25.31 -0.80
CA LEU A 112 11.96 24.87 -1.05
C LEU A 112 11.85 23.34 -1.10
N THR A 113 12.77 22.69 -1.81
CA THR A 113 12.76 21.22 -1.95
C THR A 113 12.92 20.54 -0.59
N ILE A 114 13.82 21.04 0.27
CA ILE A 114 14.02 20.50 1.62
C ILE A 114 12.75 20.65 2.47
N ILE A 115 12.10 21.82 2.43
CA ILE A 115 10.88 22.06 3.23
C ILE A 115 9.74 21.14 2.77
N TYR A 116 9.55 20.96 1.46
CA TYR A 116 8.53 20.03 0.94
C TYR A 116 8.78 18.57 1.35
N VAL A 117 10.04 18.13 1.37
CA VAL A 117 10.40 16.78 1.85
C VAL A 117 10.07 16.61 3.32
N ILE A 118 10.35 17.61 4.15
CA ILE A 118 10.03 17.58 5.59
C ILE A 118 8.52 17.51 5.82
N ILE A 119 7.73 18.32 5.10
CA ILE A 119 6.25 18.29 5.16
C ILE A 119 5.73 16.91 4.74
N GLY A 120 6.23 16.37 3.62
CA GLY A 120 5.84 15.06 3.13
C GLY A 120 6.15 13.94 4.13
N PHE A 121 7.33 13.98 4.73
CA PHE A 121 7.74 13.02 5.77
C PHE A 121 6.89 13.13 7.04
N GLY A 122 6.55 14.36 7.46
CA GLY A 122 5.66 14.63 8.59
C GLY A 122 4.26 14.03 8.38
N LEU A 123 3.68 14.23 7.20
CA LEU A 123 2.39 13.64 6.82
C LEU A 123 2.42 12.11 6.78
N LEU A 124 3.47 11.52 6.20
CA LEU A 124 3.62 10.07 6.16
C LEU A 124 3.75 9.48 7.57
N SER A 125 4.49 10.14 8.46
CA SER A 125 4.65 9.72 9.85
C SER A 125 3.33 9.81 10.62
N ALA A 126 2.55 10.87 10.39
CA ALA A 126 1.21 11.01 10.96
C ALA A 126 0.27 9.89 10.46
N LEU A 127 0.26 9.59 9.16
CA LEU A 127 -0.56 8.51 8.60
C LEU A 127 -0.16 7.14 9.16
N HIS A 128 1.13 6.86 9.29
CA HIS A 128 1.62 5.61 9.89
C HIS A 128 1.17 5.48 11.36
N SER A 129 1.27 6.57 12.13
CA SER A 129 0.82 6.62 13.52
C SER A 129 -0.69 6.38 13.64
N LEU A 130 -1.49 6.98 12.75
CA LEU A 130 -2.94 6.77 12.70
C LEU A 130 -3.30 5.32 12.34
N TYR A 131 -2.62 4.75 11.33
CA TYR A 131 -2.83 3.37 10.91
C TYR A 131 -2.54 2.39 12.04
N SER A 132 -1.39 2.54 12.71
CA SER A 132 -1.06 1.72 13.88
C SER A 132 -2.12 1.87 14.97
N GLY A 133 -2.55 3.09 15.29
CA GLY A 133 -3.54 3.34 16.35
C GLY A 133 -4.90 2.72 16.05
N LEU A 134 -5.35 2.77 14.80
CA LEU A 134 -6.59 2.15 14.35
C LEU A 134 -6.54 0.62 14.49
N THR A 135 -5.42 -0.01 14.13
CA THR A 135 -5.30 -1.47 14.26
C THR A 135 -5.42 -1.93 15.72
N HIS A 136 -4.76 -1.25 16.66
CA HIS A 136 -4.89 -1.54 18.09
C HIS A 136 -6.30 -1.25 18.61
N TYR A 137 -6.92 -0.15 18.20
CA TYR A 137 -8.29 0.20 18.61
C TYR A 137 -9.31 -0.84 18.16
N LEU A 138 -9.22 -1.31 16.91
CA LEU A 138 -10.15 -2.31 16.37
C LEU A 138 -10.02 -3.65 17.11
N VAL A 139 -8.80 -4.07 17.44
CA VAL A 139 -8.56 -5.29 18.24
C VAL A 139 -9.17 -5.16 19.64
N LEU A 140 -8.98 -4.02 20.30
CA LEU A 140 -9.55 -3.75 21.61
C LEU A 140 -11.09 -3.73 21.59
N GLN A 141 -11.68 -3.12 20.56
CA GLN A 141 -13.14 -3.06 20.39
C GLN A 141 -13.72 -4.46 20.17
N GLU A 142 -13.05 -5.30 19.40
CA GLU A 142 -13.44 -6.68 19.15
C GLU A 142 -13.39 -7.52 20.44
N ALA A 143 -12.29 -7.42 21.20
CA ALA A 143 -12.15 -8.11 22.49
C ALA A 143 -13.25 -7.75 23.49
N ARG A 144 -13.64 -6.47 23.54
CA ARG A 144 -14.71 -5.98 24.42
C ARG A 144 -16.10 -6.47 23.97
N ARG A 145 -16.35 -6.54 22.66
CA ARG A 145 -17.67 -6.92 22.10
C ARG A 145 -18.05 -8.36 22.42
N THR A 146 -17.07 -9.27 22.46
CA THR A 146 -17.28 -10.70 22.75
C THR A 146 -17.37 -11.06 24.23
N LYS A 147 -17.21 -10.09 25.15
CA LYS A 147 -17.36 -10.30 26.61
C LYS A 147 -18.81 -10.01 27.09
N ILE A 148 -19.64 -9.39 26.25
CA ILE A 148 -21.09 -9.11 26.47
C ILE A 148 -21.90 -10.27 25.89
#